data_AF-A0A965IBQ6-F1
#
_entry.id   AF-A0A965IBQ6-F1
#
_cell.length_a   1.000
_cell.length_b   1.000
_cell.length_c   1.000
_cell.angle_alpha   90.00
_cell.angle_beta   90.00
_cell.angle_gamma   90.00
#
_symmetry.space_group_name_H-M   'P 1'
#
loop_
_entity.id
_entity.type
_entity.pdbx_description
1 polymer ?
#
loop_
_entity_poly.entity_id
_entity_poly.type
_entity_poly.pdbx_seq_one_letter_code
_entity_poly.pdbx_strand_id
1 'polypeptide(L)'
;MITLTFHPTVLSKLKAVMPKTNKAELALAKYKDVLERKLDHSLLNMTTNMFKFFKHFLVSTHDFSLEVGQFAINGKKQYLHQWLELNDLELVHVVTTGLIGSDVSTIRLTSLVTMTDAMDIKMLRQKIMNELDALLNDDTLSPVDFFYRVFPDFGTMSEAQLKAHYHFCPINIKSLQQYIVWLTHKANKLSEVDRQVLIRQANVILRIAQAGVGELPMLINASHFGRTYYRGINVQSVHKTLRNAMLGDCYGYDMRISVVSWKMGYARLCYAEMKAASSFESEFETSLAYLKDKQSFRESLMLATFGQSSHIAQEVQLDIVKQALTALSFGARLYRHGWIDFSGKACNPALVNIIKNPDARNRFIDCDVMREFIAEQDKLDVFIYNYHCGPGSPLMEDPELQTLSGRMSKSKLMSYLYQHAETEAMDAMRAELKHLGREVLASVHDAIFIRHKLNAYDKENIEVKMQQKTGISTWKLDVDEFKAYTSISAEVLADERAHKLFIAEQERLAAGYKPQNF
;
A
#
# COMPACT_ATOMS: atom_id res chain seq x y z
N MET A 1 16.94 6.91 10.58
CA MET A 1 18.20 7.17 11.27
C MET A 1 19.01 5.90 11.27
N ILE A 2 19.59 5.66 10.12
CA ILE A 2 20.76 4.81 9.95
C ILE A 2 21.88 5.32 10.86
N THR A 3 22.64 4.40 11.47
CA THR A 3 23.89 4.76 12.15
C THR A 3 25.05 4.02 11.49
N LEU A 4 26.02 4.79 11.00
CA LEU A 4 27.23 4.29 10.36
C LEU A 4 28.38 4.21 11.37
N THR A 5 29.08 3.08 11.35
CA THR A 5 30.34 2.91 12.05
C THR A 5 31.44 2.70 11.03
N PHE A 6 32.42 3.60 11.00
CA PHE A 6 33.55 3.52 10.08
C PHE A 6 34.69 2.71 10.70
N HIS A 7 35.39 1.96 9.86
CA HIS A 7 36.51 1.16 10.31
C HIS A 7 37.62 2.05 10.91
N PRO A 8 38.19 1.72 12.09
CA PRO A 8 39.16 2.57 12.80
C PRO A 8 40.40 2.96 11.98
N THR A 9 40.75 2.16 10.98
CA THR A 9 41.86 2.41 10.04
C THR A 9 41.70 3.73 9.27
N VAL A 10 40.47 4.13 8.95
CA VAL A 10 40.17 5.35 8.18
C VAL A 10 40.56 6.59 9.00
N LEU A 11 40.14 6.64 10.26
CA LEU A 11 40.48 7.73 11.18
C LEU A 11 41.99 7.77 11.47
N SER A 12 42.61 6.60 11.65
CA SER A 12 44.04 6.48 11.95
C SER A 12 44.91 7.05 10.82
N LYS A 13 44.57 6.73 9.55
CA LYS A 13 45.27 7.27 8.38
C LYS A 13 44.98 8.77 8.16
N LEU A 14 43.75 9.24 8.43
CA LEU A 14 43.42 10.66 8.34
C LEU A 14 44.20 11.51 9.36
N LYS A 15 44.41 11.02 10.58
CA LYS A 15 45.22 11.71 11.60
C LYS A 15 46.68 11.90 11.17
N ALA A 16 47.25 10.95 10.43
CA ALA A 16 48.62 11.05 9.93
C ALA A 16 48.79 12.19 8.90
N VAL A 17 47.75 12.48 8.10
CA VAL A 17 47.77 13.51 7.04
C VAL A 17 47.14 14.84 7.44
N MET A 18 46.45 14.87 8.60
CA MET A 18 45.85 16.05 9.22
C MET A 18 46.34 16.19 10.67
N PRO A 19 47.59 16.63 10.90
CA PRO A 19 48.24 16.60 12.23
C PRO A 19 47.64 17.57 13.26
N LYS A 20 46.62 18.36 12.89
CA LYS A 20 45.93 19.26 13.83
C LYS A 20 44.93 18.45 14.67
N THR A 21 45.00 18.63 15.98
CA THR A 21 44.48 17.73 17.04
C THR A 21 43.03 17.26 16.94
N ASN A 22 42.14 17.94 16.21
CA ASN A 22 40.73 17.55 16.07
C ASN A 22 40.19 17.59 14.63
N LYS A 23 41.01 17.94 13.63
CA LYS A 23 40.51 18.19 12.27
C LYS A 23 40.13 16.92 11.52
N ALA A 24 40.85 15.83 11.76
CA ALA A 24 40.55 14.53 11.17
C ALA A 24 39.19 14.00 11.69
N GLU A 25 38.95 14.13 13.00
CA GLU A 25 37.70 13.74 13.64
C GLU A 25 36.52 14.57 13.12
N LEU A 26 36.67 15.90 13.05
CA LEU A 26 35.62 16.79 12.56
C LEU A 26 35.29 16.54 11.08
N ALA A 27 36.30 16.29 10.25
CA ALA A 27 36.11 16.00 8.83
C ALA A 27 35.37 14.68 8.63
N LEU A 28 35.76 13.64 9.38
CA LEU A 28 35.12 12.33 9.32
C LEU A 28 33.71 12.34 9.93
N ALA A 29 33.49 13.10 11.01
CA ALA A 29 32.16 13.28 11.60
C ALA A 29 31.22 14.01 10.64
N LYS A 30 31.69 15.05 9.95
CA LYS A 30 30.90 15.74 8.92
C LYS A 30 30.58 14.82 7.74
N TYR A 31 31.55 14.02 7.28
CA TYR A 31 31.33 13.03 6.24
C TYR A 31 30.25 12.01 6.67
N LYS A 32 30.33 11.54 7.92
CA LYS A 32 29.36 10.62 8.52
C LYS A 32 27.96 11.21 8.53
N ASP A 33 27.79 12.42 9.07
CA ASP A 33 26.48 13.09 9.18
C ASP A 33 25.83 13.30 7.80
N VAL A 34 26.61 13.83 6.84
CA VAL A 34 26.10 14.05 5.47
C VAL A 34 25.75 12.73 4.79
N LEU A 35 26.58 11.70 4.96
CA LEU A 35 26.31 10.38 4.40
C LEU A 35 25.07 9.74 5.04
N GLU A 36 24.94 9.76 6.37
CA GLU A 36 23.76 9.28 7.10
C GLU A 36 22.47 9.97 6.61
N ARG A 37 22.46 11.30 6.49
CA ARG A 37 21.31 12.05 5.96
C ARG A 37 20.99 11.70 4.52
N LYS A 38 22.00 11.58 3.65
CA LYS A 38 21.80 11.25 2.22
C LYS A 38 21.30 9.81 2.05
N LEU A 39 21.78 8.87 2.87
CA LEU A 39 21.29 7.49 2.89
C LEU A 39 19.87 7.41 3.46
N ASP A 40 19.56 8.12 4.56
CA ASP A 40 18.20 8.22 5.11
C ASP A 40 17.25 8.82 4.05
N HIS A 41 17.63 9.91 3.38
CA HIS A 41 16.84 10.52 2.31
C HIS A 41 16.69 9.60 1.09
N SER A 42 17.74 8.84 0.76
CA SER A 42 17.68 7.81 -0.28
C SER A 42 16.65 6.75 0.07
N LEU A 43 16.73 6.17 1.28
CA LEU A 43 15.80 5.13 1.74
C LEU A 43 14.35 5.63 1.85
N LEU A 44 14.13 6.89 2.26
CA LEU A 44 12.81 7.49 2.37
C LEU A 44 12.12 7.67 1.01
N ASN A 45 12.90 7.91 -0.05
CA ASN A 45 12.40 8.18 -1.39
C ASN A 45 12.56 7.00 -2.36
N MET A 46 13.10 5.87 -1.90
CA MET A 46 13.26 4.67 -2.72
C MET A 46 11.93 3.97 -2.94
N THR A 47 11.40 4.08 -4.16
CA THR A 47 10.20 3.37 -4.63
C THR A 47 10.51 1.93 -5.08
N THR A 48 11.78 1.60 -5.31
CA THR A 48 12.24 0.30 -5.81
C THR A 48 12.99 -0.52 -4.75
N ASN A 49 12.88 -1.85 -4.84
CA ASN A 49 13.49 -2.81 -3.91
C ASN A 49 15.04 -2.90 -3.98
N MET A 50 15.74 -1.91 -4.55
CA MET A 50 17.19 -1.98 -4.83
C MET A 50 18.03 -2.13 -3.55
N PHE A 51 17.63 -1.46 -2.46
CA PHE A 51 18.27 -1.61 -1.16
C PHE A 51 18.09 -3.03 -0.60
N LYS A 52 16.87 -3.58 -0.72
CA LYS A 52 16.47 -4.89 -0.18
C LYS A 52 17.23 -6.07 -0.80
N PHE A 53 17.59 -5.99 -2.08
CA PHE A 53 18.25 -7.09 -2.78
C PHE A 53 19.75 -6.89 -2.96
N PHE A 54 20.25 -5.65 -3.02
CA PHE A 54 21.64 -5.37 -3.40
C PHE A 54 22.39 -4.43 -2.43
N LYS A 55 21.74 -3.91 -1.39
CA LYS A 55 22.31 -2.90 -0.45
C LYS A 55 22.84 -1.65 -1.17
N HIS A 56 22.18 -1.25 -2.26
CA HIS A 56 22.51 -0.05 -3.03
C HIS A 56 21.63 1.14 -2.64
N PHE A 57 22.16 2.34 -2.80
CA PHE A 57 21.49 3.61 -2.51
C PHE A 57 21.56 4.55 -3.70
N LEU A 58 20.54 5.39 -3.83
CA LEU A 58 20.46 6.47 -4.81
C LEU A 58 20.93 7.78 -4.17
N VAL A 59 22.13 8.24 -4.54
CA VAL A 59 22.74 9.45 -3.99
C VAL A 59 23.43 10.24 -5.09
N SER A 60 23.11 11.53 -5.19
CA SER A 60 23.86 12.48 -6.02
C SER A 60 25.29 12.60 -5.48
N THR A 61 26.28 12.04 -6.19
CA THR A 61 27.71 12.06 -5.82
C THR A 61 28.29 13.47 -5.89
N HIS A 62 27.75 14.32 -6.78
CA HIS A 62 28.10 15.73 -6.88
C HIS A 62 27.65 16.51 -5.64
N ASP A 63 26.36 16.46 -5.29
CA ASP A 63 25.83 17.18 -4.12
C ASP A 63 26.43 16.64 -2.82
N PHE A 64 26.64 15.32 -2.75
CA PHE A 64 27.32 14.69 -1.63
C PHE A 64 28.73 15.27 -1.43
N SER A 65 29.52 15.37 -2.50
CA SER A 65 30.87 15.93 -2.43
C SER A 65 30.88 17.40 -2.05
N LEU A 66 29.92 18.19 -2.56
CA LEU A 66 29.78 19.61 -2.23
C LEU A 66 29.38 19.84 -0.75
N GLU A 67 28.41 19.10 -0.23
CA GLU A 67 27.94 19.23 1.16
C GLU A 67 29.01 18.80 2.18
N VAL A 68 29.73 17.71 1.89
CA VAL A 68 30.91 17.31 2.68
C VAL A 68 31.97 18.41 2.64
N GLY A 69 32.26 18.93 1.45
CA GLY A 69 33.18 20.04 1.23
C GLY A 69 34.66 19.64 1.19
N GLN A 70 35.53 20.65 1.15
CA GLN A 70 36.98 20.50 1.03
C GLN A 70 37.69 20.67 2.38
N PHE A 71 38.74 19.90 2.59
CA PHE A 71 39.58 19.96 3.79
C PHE A 71 41.05 20.14 3.42
N ALA A 72 41.83 20.67 4.35
CA ALA A 72 43.28 20.75 4.21
C ALA A 72 43.91 19.39 4.58
N ILE A 73 44.28 18.61 3.56
CA ILE A 73 44.85 17.26 3.67
C ILE A 73 46.24 17.30 3.05
N ASN A 74 47.28 16.86 3.76
CA ASN A 74 48.67 16.99 3.28
C ASN A 74 49.05 18.44 2.85
N GLY A 75 48.51 19.43 3.56
CA GLY A 75 48.77 20.85 3.26
C GLY A 75 48.05 21.41 2.02
N LYS A 76 47.26 20.60 1.30
CA LYS A 76 46.48 21.03 0.11
C LYS A 76 44.98 20.96 0.40
N LYS A 77 44.20 21.89 -0.19
CA LYS A 77 42.73 21.83 -0.14
C LYS A 77 42.22 20.85 -1.19
N GLN A 78 41.53 19.80 -0.75
CA GLN A 78 40.90 18.82 -1.64
C GLN A 78 39.65 18.22 -0.99
N TYR A 79 38.78 17.62 -1.81
CA TYR A 79 37.59 16.94 -1.32
C TYR A 79 37.97 15.67 -0.57
N LEU A 80 37.33 15.45 0.58
CA LEU A 80 37.62 14.28 1.42
C LEU A 80 37.31 12.96 0.68
N HIS A 81 36.21 12.90 -0.08
CA HIS A 81 35.86 11.77 -0.94
C HIS A 81 37.01 11.38 -1.89
N GLN A 82 37.53 12.35 -2.65
CA GLN A 82 38.57 12.12 -3.66
C GLN A 82 39.86 11.61 -3.02
N TRP A 83 40.23 12.14 -1.84
CA TRP A 83 41.41 11.67 -1.13
C TRP A 83 41.23 10.24 -0.61
N LEU A 84 40.05 9.89 -0.09
CA LEU A 84 39.75 8.55 0.40
C LEU A 84 39.82 7.51 -0.72
N GLU A 85 39.26 7.82 -1.89
CA GLU A 85 39.30 6.97 -3.10
C GLU A 85 40.75 6.71 -3.56
N LEU A 86 41.58 7.75 -3.66
CA LEU A 86 42.99 7.64 -4.07
C LEU A 86 43.89 6.85 -3.08
N ASN A 87 43.42 6.59 -1.86
CA ASN A 87 44.18 5.92 -0.80
C ASN A 87 43.59 4.56 -0.41
N ASP A 88 42.69 4.00 -1.23
CA ASP A 88 41.97 2.74 -0.99
C ASP A 88 41.18 2.75 0.34
N LEU A 89 40.67 3.93 0.72
CA LEU A 89 39.88 4.18 1.93
C LEU A 89 38.46 4.67 1.62
N GLU A 90 38.00 4.43 0.39
CA GLU A 90 36.65 4.76 -0.04
C GLU A 90 35.60 4.18 0.93
N LEU A 91 34.70 5.04 1.39
CA LEU A 91 33.58 4.66 2.27
C LEU A 91 32.33 4.32 1.46
N VAL A 92 32.27 4.79 0.22
CA VAL A 92 31.17 4.66 -0.71
C VAL A 92 31.76 4.35 -2.08
N HIS A 93 31.24 3.33 -2.74
CA HIS A 93 31.62 2.93 -4.09
C HIS A 93 30.49 3.25 -5.07
N VAL A 94 30.79 3.98 -6.15
CA VAL A 94 29.81 4.31 -7.20
C VAL A 94 29.63 3.09 -8.11
N VAL A 95 28.44 2.52 -8.12
CA VAL A 95 28.07 1.36 -8.96
C VAL A 95 27.67 1.82 -10.35
N THR A 96 26.85 2.88 -10.42
CA THR A 96 26.43 3.49 -11.68
C THR A 96 26.44 5.00 -11.50
N THR A 97 27.15 5.70 -12.37
CA THR A 97 27.18 7.17 -12.37
C THR A 97 25.87 7.71 -12.91
N GLY A 98 25.25 8.62 -12.16
CA GLY A 98 24.02 9.30 -12.54
C GLY A 98 24.25 10.34 -13.64
N LEU A 99 23.19 10.69 -14.36
CA LEU A 99 23.22 11.70 -15.42
C LEU A 99 22.89 13.08 -14.86
N ILE A 100 23.57 14.10 -15.38
CA ILE A 100 23.37 15.50 -14.95
C ILE A 100 21.93 15.91 -15.29
N GLY A 101 21.13 16.17 -14.25
CA GLY A 101 19.75 16.67 -14.39
C GLY A 101 18.65 15.60 -14.50
N SER A 102 18.97 14.30 -14.42
CA SER A 102 17.97 13.22 -14.37
C SER A 102 18.19 12.24 -13.22
N ASP A 103 18.90 11.13 -13.45
CA ASP A 103 19.06 10.06 -12.48
C ASP A 103 20.22 10.32 -11.53
N VAL A 104 19.96 10.21 -10.23
CA VAL A 104 21.01 10.25 -9.21
C VAL A 104 21.88 8.98 -9.27
N SER A 105 23.15 9.11 -8.88
CA SER A 105 24.09 7.98 -8.95
C SER A 105 23.66 6.83 -8.04
N THR A 106 23.89 5.60 -8.47
CA THR A 106 23.74 4.41 -7.62
C THR A 106 25.05 4.14 -6.93
N ILE A 107 25.02 4.09 -5.60
CA ILE A 107 26.18 3.86 -4.75
C ILE A 107 25.98 2.64 -3.85
N ARG A 108 27.07 2.05 -3.35
CA ARG A 108 27.07 1.02 -2.32
C ARG A 108 28.08 1.37 -1.23
N LEU A 109 27.83 0.92 0.00
CA LEU A 109 28.81 1.05 1.08
C LEU A 109 29.94 0.04 0.89
N THR A 110 31.18 0.46 1.16
CA THR A 110 32.35 -0.43 1.08
C THR A 110 32.48 -1.27 2.35
N SER A 111 33.43 -2.21 2.35
CA SER A 111 33.74 -3.03 3.54
C SER A 111 34.25 -2.21 4.74
N LEU A 112 34.64 -0.94 4.53
CA LEU A 112 35.11 -0.04 5.57
C LEU A 112 33.98 0.67 6.34
N VAL A 113 32.73 0.47 5.93
CA VAL A 113 31.55 1.05 6.58
C VAL A 113 30.63 -0.07 7.04
N THR A 114 30.45 -0.16 8.36
CA THR A 114 29.38 -0.98 8.95
C THR A 114 28.16 -0.11 9.14
N MET A 115 27.12 -0.38 8.37
CA MET A 115 25.83 0.24 8.57
C MET A 115 25.00 -0.61 9.53
N THR A 116 24.69 -0.03 10.68
CA THR A 116 23.65 -0.55 11.57
C THR A 116 22.34 0.06 11.05
N ASP A 117 21.69 -0.68 10.17
CA ASP A 117 20.36 -0.35 9.70
C ASP A 117 19.38 -0.70 10.82
N ALA A 118 18.71 0.31 11.36
CA ALA A 118 17.67 0.03 12.29
C ALA A 118 16.43 -0.51 11.57
N MET A 119 16.10 -0.21 10.30
CA MET A 119 14.72 -0.36 9.80
C MET A 119 14.47 -0.51 8.25
N ASP A 120 14.03 -1.71 7.80
CA ASP A 120 13.22 -2.03 6.58
C ASP A 120 11.98 -1.10 6.41
N ILE A 121 11.29 -0.98 5.26
CA ILE A 121 10.02 -0.21 5.11
C ILE A 121 8.93 -0.71 6.07
N LYS A 122 8.88 -2.02 6.32
CA LYS A 122 8.05 -2.60 7.40
C LYS A 122 8.52 -2.10 8.77
N MET A 123 9.82 -1.98 8.96
CA MET A 123 10.38 -1.42 10.17
C MET A 123 10.36 0.12 10.20
N LEU A 124 10.23 0.87 9.10
CA LEU A 124 10.07 2.34 9.07
C LEU A 124 8.65 2.71 9.45
N ARG A 125 7.67 1.90 9.01
CA ARG A 125 6.35 1.87 9.65
C ARG A 125 6.48 1.51 11.13
N GLN A 126 7.34 0.57 11.48
CA GLN A 126 7.67 0.26 12.87
C GLN A 126 8.48 1.37 13.55
N LYS A 127 9.20 2.29 12.86
CA LYS A 127 9.96 3.43 13.41
C LYS A 127 9.04 4.55 13.73
N ILE A 128 8.20 4.89 12.75
CA ILE A 128 7.13 5.84 12.92
C ILE A 128 6.26 5.31 14.04
N MET A 129 5.89 4.02 14.04
CA MET A 129 5.22 3.43 15.19
C MET A 129 6.07 3.45 16.45
N ASN A 130 7.38 3.20 16.46
CA ASN A 130 8.19 3.16 17.69
C ASN A 130 8.48 4.56 18.26
N GLU A 131 8.66 5.58 17.42
CA GLU A 131 8.76 7.00 17.80
C GLU A 131 7.39 7.49 18.27
N LEU A 132 6.32 7.10 17.59
CA LEU A 132 4.96 7.36 17.98
C LEU A 132 4.55 6.53 19.21
N ASP A 133 5.16 5.37 19.45
CA ASP A 133 5.02 4.52 20.64
C ASP A 133 5.78 5.17 21.79
N ALA A 134 6.97 5.72 21.55
CA ALA A 134 7.72 6.49 22.54
C ALA A 134 6.92 7.75 22.94
N LEU A 135 6.28 8.41 21.96
CA LEU A 135 5.36 9.51 22.21
C LEU A 135 4.07 9.05 22.90
N LEU A 136 3.48 7.93 22.49
CA LEU A 136 2.25 7.34 23.07
C LEU A 136 2.44 6.92 24.53
N ASN A 137 3.61 6.37 24.87
CA ASN A 137 3.98 5.90 26.20
C ASN A 137 4.62 7.00 27.07
N ASP A 138 4.75 8.22 26.54
CA ASP A 138 5.16 9.38 27.32
C ASP A 138 3.93 9.99 28.01
N ASP A 139 3.73 9.57 29.26
CA ASP A 139 2.64 10.00 30.15
C ASP A 139 2.69 11.50 30.47
N THR A 140 3.80 12.19 30.17
CA THR A 140 3.96 13.63 30.41
C THR A 140 3.41 14.49 29.26
N LEU A 141 3.18 13.90 28.09
CA LEU A 141 2.64 14.60 26.93
C LEU A 141 1.11 14.74 27.01
N SER A 142 0.62 15.98 26.95
CA SER A 142 -0.82 16.17 26.74
C SER A 142 -1.22 15.66 25.33
N PRO A 143 -2.50 15.28 25.10
CA PRO A 143 -2.98 14.96 23.76
C PRO A 143 -2.70 16.07 22.73
N VAL A 144 -2.77 17.33 23.15
CA VAL A 144 -2.51 18.51 22.29
C VAL A 144 -1.03 18.59 21.89
N ASP A 145 -0.11 18.38 22.82
CA ASP A 145 1.33 18.37 22.51
C ASP A 145 1.70 17.21 21.59
N PHE A 146 1.08 16.04 21.80
CA PHE A 146 1.23 14.90 20.91
C PHE A 146 0.75 15.24 19.50
N PHE A 147 -0.42 15.89 19.36
CA PHE A 147 -0.97 16.28 18.08
C PHE A 147 -0.02 17.19 17.29
N TYR A 148 0.51 18.24 17.90
CA TYR A 148 1.45 19.14 17.22
C TYR A 148 2.82 18.51 16.98
N ARG A 149 3.22 17.47 17.71
CA ARG A 149 4.42 16.68 17.34
C ARG A 149 4.19 15.84 16.09
N VAL A 150 2.98 15.29 15.92
CA VAL A 150 2.61 14.52 14.71
C VAL A 150 2.36 15.45 13.52
N PHE A 151 1.80 16.64 13.78
CA PHE A 151 1.48 17.66 12.78
C PHE A 151 2.08 19.03 13.17
N PRO A 152 3.40 19.22 13.03
CA PRO A 152 4.08 20.45 13.48
C PRO A 152 3.58 21.71 12.78
N ASP A 153 3.27 21.61 11.48
CA ASP A 153 2.88 22.76 10.68
C ASP A 153 1.42 23.17 10.91
N PHE A 154 0.61 22.33 11.57
CA PHE A 154 -0.85 22.53 11.71
C PHE A 154 -1.20 23.83 12.45
N GLY A 155 -0.39 24.21 13.46
CA GLY A 155 -0.61 25.43 14.24
C GLY A 155 -0.27 26.72 13.50
N THR A 156 0.43 26.62 12.36
CA THR A 156 0.89 27.77 11.56
C THR A 156 0.07 28.01 10.30
N MET A 157 -0.75 27.03 9.89
CA MET A 157 -1.57 27.10 8.69
C MET A 157 -2.92 27.77 8.96
N SER A 158 -3.39 28.56 8.00
CA SER A 158 -4.77 29.06 7.98
C SER A 158 -5.77 27.95 7.66
N GLU A 159 -7.05 28.16 7.98
CA GLU A 159 -8.11 27.19 7.67
C GLU A 159 -8.20 26.84 6.18
N ALA A 160 -7.96 27.82 5.29
CA ALA A 160 -7.92 27.59 3.86
C ALA A 160 -6.74 26.69 3.44
N GLN A 161 -5.56 26.90 4.04
CA GLN A 161 -4.40 26.04 3.79
C GLN A 161 -4.64 24.62 4.32
N LEU A 162 -5.24 24.48 5.51
CA LEU A 162 -5.58 23.18 6.07
C LEU A 162 -6.53 22.41 5.15
N LYS A 163 -7.59 23.03 4.65
CA LYS A 163 -8.53 22.39 3.71
C LYS A 163 -7.90 22.04 2.36
N ALA A 164 -6.86 22.78 1.94
CA ALA A 164 -6.15 22.50 0.69
C ALA A 164 -5.13 21.36 0.81
N HIS A 165 -4.53 21.17 2.00
CA HIS A 165 -3.48 20.18 2.22
C HIS A 165 -3.96 18.90 2.93
N TYR A 166 -5.08 18.98 3.66
CA TYR A 166 -5.59 17.88 4.46
C TYR A 166 -7.05 17.57 4.14
N HIS A 167 -7.37 16.29 4.11
CA HIS A 167 -8.73 15.80 4.30
C HIS A 167 -8.91 15.33 5.73
N PHE A 168 -10.11 15.50 6.27
CA PHE A 168 -10.44 15.17 7.65
C PHE A 168 -11.37 13.97 7.69
N CYS A 169 -11.01 12.94 8.46
CA CYS A 169 -11.84 11.76 8.66
C CYS A 169 -12.44 11.81 10.06
N PRO A 170 -13.78 11.86 10.22
CA PRO A 170 -14.41 11.81 11.54
C PRO A 170 -14.15 10.47 12.22
N ILE A 171 -13.91 10.51 13.53
CA ILE A 171 -13.56 9.35 14.35
C ILE A 171 -14.66 9.09 15.38
N ASN A 172 -15.23 7.90 15.34
CA ASN A 172 -16.09 7.37 16.40
C ASN A 172 -15.22 6.91 17.58
N ILE A 173 -14.90 7.85 18.46
CA ILE A 173 -14.04 7.62 19.64
C ILE A 173 -14.55 6.45 20.50
N LYS A 174 -15.86 6.36 20.74
CA LYS A 174 -16.45 5.29 21.57
C LYS A 174 -16.22 3.92 20.95
N SER A 175 -16.50 3.76 19.67
CA SER A 175 -16.28 2.52 18.93
C SER A 175 -14.79 2.15 18.90
N LEU A 176 -13.90 3.12 18.65
CA LEU A 176 -12.46 2.90 18.63
C LEU A 176 -11.92 2.44 20.00
N GLN A 177 -12.42 3.01 21.10
CA GLN A 177 -12.09 2.55 22.46
C GLN A 177 -12.51 1.10 22.69
N GLN A 178 -13.74 0.72 22.29
CA GLN A 178 -14.21 -0.66 22.43
C GLN A 178 -13.44 -1.64 21.54
N TYR A 179 -12.98 -1.19 20.37
CA TYR A 179 -12.11 -1.97 19.52
C TYR A 179 -10.74 -2.27 20.17
N ILE A 180 -10.15 -1.30 20.89
CA ILE A 180 -8.91 -1.51 21.64
C ILE A 180 -9.12 -2.55 22.77
N VAL A 181 -10.26 -2.48 23.47
CA VAL A 181 -10.64 -3.50 24.47
C VAL A 181 -10.80 -4.87 23.82
N TRP A 182 -11.51 -4.97 22.69
CA TRP A 182 -11.68 -6.20 21.93
C TRP A 182 -10.34 -6.79 21.46
N LEU A 183 -9.43 -5.96 20.95
CA LEU A 183 -8.08 -6.38 20.57
C LEU A 183 -7.36 -7.01 21.75
N THR A 184 -7.46 -6.40 22.94
CA THR A 184 -6.75 -6.84 24.15
C THR A 184 -7.29 -8.17 24.70
N HIS A 185 -8.60 -8.40 24.65
CA HIS A 185 -9.22 -9.52 25.35
C HIS A 185 -9.77 -10.64 24.46
N LYS A 186 -10.13 -10.37 23.20
CA LYS A 186 -10.94 -11.28 22.37
C LYS A 186 -10.37 -11.59 20.99
N ALA A 187 -9.38 -10.84 20.51
CA ALA A 187 -8.81 -11.02 19.17
C ALA A 187 -7.86 -12.23 19.08
N ASN A 188 -8.30 -13.40 19.54
CA ASN A 188 -7.48 -14.62 19.66
C ASN A 188 -7.13 -15.26 18.31
N LYS A 189 -7.78 -14.83 17.22
CA LYS A 189 -7.48 -15.28 15.85
C LYS A 189 -6.40 -14.46 15.15
N LEU A 190 -5.99 -13.32 15.73
CA LEU A 190 -4.90 -12.50 15.20
C LEU A 190 -3.57 -12.97 15.82
N SER A 191 -2.49 -12.87 15.04
CA SER A 191 -1.15 -13.06 15.60
C SER A 191 -0.87 -11.99 16.65
N GLU A 192 -0.04 -12.30 17.64
CA GLU A 192 0.33 -11.34 18.67
C GLU A 192 0.96 -10.07 18.07
N VAL A 193 1.79 -10.23 17.04
CA VAL A 193 2.42 -9.12 16.31
C VAL A 193 1.36 -8.25 15.65
N ASP A 194 0.45 -8.84 14.86
CA ASP A 194 -0.61 -8.07 14.17
C ASP A 194 -1.53 -7.35 15.16
N ARG A 195 -1.86 -8.01 16.28
CA ARG A 195 -2.64 -7.41 17.36
C ARG A 195 -1.92 -6.19 17.95
N GLN A 196 -0.63 -6.30 18.26
CA GLN A 196 0.15 -5.18 18.79
C GLN A 196 0.19 -4.01 17.79
N VAL A 197 0.41 -4.27 16.49
CA VAL A 197 0.38 -3.22 15.45
C VAL A 197 -0.98 -2.51 15.43
N LEU A 198 -2.08 -3.25 15.48
CA LEU A 198 -3.43 -2.67 15.45
C LEU A 198 -3.73 -1.86 16.71
N ILE A 199 -3.32 -2.33 17.90
CA ILE A 199 -3.48 -1.59 19.16
C ILE A 199 -2.72 -0.26 19.07
N ARG A 200 -1.47 -0.28 18.61
CA ARG A 200 -0.66 0.93 18.45
C ARG A 200 -1.35 1.92 17.52
N GLN A 201 -1.68 1.50 16.29
CA GLN A 201 -2.38 2.37 15.33
C GLN A 201 -3.70 2.93 15.88
N ALA A 202 -4.48 2.12 16.60
CA ALA A 202 -5.72 2.55 17.22
C ALA A 202 -5.49 3.62 18.30
N ASN A 203 -4.47 3.43 19.17
CA ASN A 203 -4.12 4.39 20.22
C ASN A 203 -3.64 5.73 19.64
N VAL A 204 -2.87 5.71 18.56
CA VAL A 204 -2.47 6.93 17.83
C VAL A 204 -3.70 7.71 17.40
N ILE A 205 -4.59 7.05 16.66
CA ILE A 205 -5.77 7.68 16.08
C ILE A 205 -6.67 8.21 17.20
N LEU A 206 -6.82 7.44 18.29
CA LEU A 206 -7.58 7.85 19.45
C LEU A 206 -7.01 9.12 20.07
N ARG A 207 -5.69 9.20 20.29
CA ARG A 207 -5.04 10.36 20.91
C ARG A 207 -5.11 11.60 20.00
N ILE A 208 -4.94 11.43 18.69
CA ILE A 208 -5.13 12.51 17.70
C ILE A 208 -6.57 13.03 17.77
N ALA A 209 -7.55 12.13 17.74
CA ALA A 209 -8.96 12.50 17.76
C ALA A 209 -9.37 13.19 19.08
N GLN A 210 -8.81 12.77 20.22
CA GLN A 210 -9.04 13.37 21.53
C GLN A 210 -8.38 14.74 21.70
N ALA A 211 -7.27 15.00 21.01
CA ALA A 211 -6.57 16.27 21.05
C ALA A 211 -7.28 17.39 20.25
N GLY A 212 -7.97 17.00 19.18
CA GLY A 212 -8.72 17.91 18.31
C GLY A 212 -10.23 17.82 18.50
N VAL A 213 -10.96 17.90 17.39
CA VAL A 213 -12.44 17.88 17.35
C VAL A 213 -13.01 16.50 16.96
N GLY A 214 -12.31 15.42 17.31
CA GLY A 214 -12.75 14.06 16.97
C GLY A 214 -12.50 13.66 15.52
N GLU A 215 -11.50 14.25 14.86
CA GLU A 215 -11.14 13.98 13.47
C GLU A 215 -9.68 13.54 13.34
N LEU A 216 -9.39 12.75 12.30
CA LEU A 216 -8.04 12.40 11.87
C LEU A 216 -7.67 13.24 10.63
N PRO A 217 -6.72 14.17 10.74
CA PRO A 217 -6.17 14.87 9.59
C PRO A 217 -5.34 13.91 8.72
N MET A 218 -5.58 13.93 7.41
CA MET A 218 -4.91 13.09 6.42
C MET A 218 -4.25 13.97 5.36
N LEU A 219 -2.91 14.03 5.39
CA LEU A 219 -2.12 14.85 4.46
C LEU A 219 -2.23 14.29 3.04
N ILE A 220 -2.73 15.11 2.12
CA ILE A 220 -2.98 14.76 0.73
C ILE A 220 -1.65 14.48 0.00
N ASN A 221 -1.62 13.38 -0.75
CA ASN A 221 -0.54 13.00 -1.65
C ASN A 221 -1.15 12.66 -3.01
N ALA A 222 -1.22 13.67 -3.88
CA ALA A 222 -1.77 13.51 -5.22
C ALA A 222 -0.94 12.51 -6.04
N SER A 223 -1.64 11.65 -6.81
CA SER A 223 -1.03 10.75 -7.78
C SER A 223 -1.19 11.30 -9.19
N HIS A 224 -0.17 11.09 -10.02
CA HIS A 224 -0.26 11.27 -11.47
C HIS A 224 -1.38 10.42 -12.10
N PHE A 225 -1.78 9.31 -11.45
CA PHE A 225 -2.82 8.40 -11.94
C PHE A 225 -4.23 8.85 -11.54
N GLY A 226 -4.40 10.06 -11.02
CA GLY A 226 -5.70 10.66 -10.66
C GLY A 226 -6.17 10.34 -9.24
N ARG A 227 -5.72 9.24 -8.64
CA ARG A 227 -6.09 8.88 -7.26
C ARG A 227 -5.50 9.82 -6.21
N THR A 228 -6.31 10.13 -5.20
CA THR A 228 -5.86 10.80 -3.98
C THR A 228 -5.39 9.77 -2.95
N TYR A 229 -4.09 9.80 -2.65
CA TYR A 229 -3.50 9.05 -1.53
C TYR A 229 -3.24 9.97 -0.34
N TYR A 230 -2.88 9.39 0.79
CA TYR A 230 -2.50 10.12 1.99
C TYR A 230 -1.17 9.63 2.57
N ARG A 231 -0.41 10.55 3.17
CA ARG A 231 0.82 10.22 3.91
C ARG A 231 0.49 9.77 5.33
N GLY A 232 1.38 8.98 5.94
CA GLY A 232 1.26 8.54 7.33
C GLY A 232 0.08 7.59 7.60
N ILE A 233 -0.37 7.55 8.86
CA ILE A 233 -1.56 6.78 9.28
C ILE A 233 -2.80 7.51 8.76
N ASN A 234 -3.64 6.81 8.00
CA ASN A 234 -4.83 7.38 7.38
C ASN A 234 -5.88 6.29 7.11
N VAL A 235 -7.09 6.71 6.75
CA VAL A 235 -8.23 5.79 6.56
C VAL A 235 -7.99 4.74 5.46
N GLN A 236 -7.19 5.04 4.43
CA GLN A 236 -6.89 4.10 3.35
C GLN A 236 -5.85 3.05 3.77
N SER A 237 -4.86 3.44 4.59
CA SER A 237 -3.72 2.58 4.95
C SER A 237 -3.96 1.67 6.16
N VAL A 238 -4.91 2.02 7.04
CA VAL A 238 -5.27 1.19 8.20
C VAL A 238 -6.01 -0.08 7.80
N HIS A 239 -5.87 -1.11 8.64
CA HIS A 239 -6.55 -2.39 8.46
C HIS A 239 -8.08 -2.25 8.44
N LYS A 240 -8.78 -3.10 7.66
CA LYS A 240 -10.24 -3.01 7.48
C LYS A 240 -11.02 -3.02 8.79
N THR A 241 -10.61 -3.81 9.78
CA THR A 241 -11.26 -3.85 11.11
C THR A 241 -11.06 -2.58 11.92
N LEU A 242 -9.86 -1.98 11.86
CA LEU A 242 -9.57 -0.70 12.49
C LEU A 242 -10.32 0.43 11.79
N ARG A 243 -10.39 0.40 10.45
CA ARG A 243 -11.21 1.33 9.65
C ARG A 243 -12.68 1.28 10.06
N ASN A 244 -13.25 0.09 10.20
CA ASN A 244 -14.61 -0.08 10.71
C ASN A 244 -14.74 0.53 12.12
N ALA A 245 -13.83 0.20 13.03
CA ALA A 245 -13.86 0.70 14.39
C ALA A 245 -13.80 2.23 14.48
N MET A 246 -12.92 2.88 13.71
CA MET A 246 -12.77 4.32 13.71
C MET A 246 -13.95 5.05 13.05
N LEU A 247 -14.62 4.46 12.05
CA LEU A 247 -15.79 5.09 11.41
C LEU A 247 -17.09 4.84 12.19
N GLY A 248 -17.21 3.69 12.87
CA GLY A 248 -18.40 3.26 13.58
C GLY A 248 -19.51 2.79 12.63
N ASP A 249 -20.76 2.95 13.05
CA ASP A 249 -21.92 2.57 12.24
C ASP A 249 -21.95 3.38 10.94
N CYS A 250 -21.76 2.69 9.81
CA CYS A 250 -21.75 3.31 8.49
C CYS A 250 -22.04 2.29 7.39
N TYR A 251 -22.17 2.80 6.17
CA TYR A 251 -22.35 2.01 4.96
C TYR A 251 -21.25 2.38 3.97
N GLY A 252 -20.53 1.39 3.47
CA GLY A 252 -19.55 1.53 2.41
C GLY A 252 -20.18 1.21 1.06
N TYR A 253 -19.98 2.10 0.10
CA TYR A 253 -20.42 1.93 -1.29
C TYR A 253 -19.18 1.78 -2.16
N ASP A 254 -18.98 0.59 -2.70
CA ASP A 254 -17.79 0.21 -3.48
C ASP A 254 -18.18 -0.07 -4.94
N MET A 255 -17.29 0.19 -5.90
CA MET A 255 -17.58 -0.14 -7.29
C MET A 255 -17.60 -1.65 -7.51
N ARG A 256 -18.74 -2.16 -7.96
CA ARG A 256 -18.91 -3.58 -8.28
C ARG A 256 -18.00 -3.95 -9.45
N ILE A 257 -17.14 -4.96 -9.23
CA ILE A 257 -16.22 -5.57 -10.22
C ILE A 257 -15.55 -4.53 -11.12
N SER A 258 -15.07 -3.46 -10.47
CA SER A 258 -14.72 -2.16 -11.02
C SER A 258 -13.99 -2.18 -12.37
N VAL A 259 -12.86 -2.88 -12.45
CA VAL A 259 -12.02 -2.91 -13.67
C VAL A 259 -12.71 -3.62 -14.83
N VAL A 260 -13.41 -4.73 -14.57
CA VAL A 260 -14.15 -5.47 -15.60
C VAL A 260 -15.33 -4.65 -16.09
N SER A 261 -16.06 -4.01 -15.17
CA SER A 261 -17.13 -3.06 -15.50
C SER A 261 -16.57 -1.96 -16.41
N TRP A 262 -15.47 -1.31 -16.01
CA TRP A 262 -14.83 -0.27 -16.80
C TRP A 262 -14.49 -0.72 -18.23
N LYS A 263 -13.80 -1.86 -18.39
CA LYS A 263 -13.46 -2.39 -19.73
C LYS A 263 -14.70 -2.72 -20.55
N MET A 264 -15.70 -3.36 -19.93
CA MET A 264 -16.97 -3.68 -20.59
C MET A 264 -17.77 -2.45 -21.03
N GLY A 265 -17.48 -1.29 -20.44
CA GLY A 265 -17.91 0.01 -20.93
C GLY A 265 -17.56 0.29 -22.40
N TYR A 266 -16.41 -0.23 -22.84
CA TYR A 266 -15.93 -0.10 -24.22
C TYR A 266 -16.41 -1.23 -25.14
N ALA A 267 -17.03 -2.28 -24.60
CA ALA A 267 -17.32 -3.50 -25.35
C ALA A 267 -18.23 -3.27 -26.56
N ARG A 268 -19.22 -2.36 -26.47
CA ARG A 268 -20.10 -2.02 -27.60
C ARG A 268 -19.34 -1.36 -28.75
N LEU A 269 -18.39 -0.47 -28.44
CA LEU A 269 -17.54 0.18 -29.44
C LEU A 269 -16.56 -0.84 -30.05
N CYS A 270 -15.95 -1.67 -29.20
CA CYS A 270 -15.07 -2.76 -29.62
C CYS A 270 -15.78 -3.71 -30.61
N TYR A 271 -16.97 -4.16 -30.26
CA TYR A 271 -17.79 -5.03 -31.11
C TYR A 271 -18.12 -4.40 -32.47
N ALA A 272 -18.47 -3.12 -32.49
CA ALA A 272 -18.76 -2.40 -33.73
C ALA A 272 -17.54 -2.32 -34.67
N GLU A 273 -16.33 -2.18 -34.12
CA GLU A 273 -15.09 -2.15 -34.91
C GLU A 273 -14.67 -3.54 -35.41
N MET A 274 -14.89 -4.59 -34.60
CA MET A 274 -14.52 -5.97 -34.92
C MET A 274 -15.25 -6.51 -36.16
N LYS A 275 -16.45 -5.98 -36.49
CA LYS A 275 -17.32 -6.49 -37.55
C LYS A 275 -17.53 -8.02 -37.44
N ALA A 276 -17.68 -8.50 -36.21
CA ALA A 276 -17.86 -9.92 -35.93
C ALA A 276 -19.17 -10.45 -36.55
N ALA A 277 -19.16 -11.72 -36.95
CA ALA A 277 -20.35 -12.40 -37.49
C ALA A 277 -21.29 -12.92 -36.39
N SER A 278 -20.72 -13.29 -35.24
CA SER A 278 -21.35 -13.65 -33.97
C SER A 278 -22.01 -12.44 -33.31
N SER A 279 -23.02 -12.68 -32.46
CA SER A 279 -23.68 -11.61 -31.71
C SER A 279 -22.78 -11.03 -30.61
N PHE A 280 -23.11 -9.82 -30.16
CA PHE A 280 -22.42 -9.17 -29.03
C PHE A 280 -22.43 -10.04 -27.77
N GLU A 281 -23.57 -10.66 -27.48
CA GLU A 281 -23.75 -11.51 -26.32
C GLU A 281 -22.87 -12.77 -26.37
N SER A 282 -22.59 -13.29 -27.56
CA SER A 282 -21.69 -14.43 -27.75
C SER A 282 -20.22 -14.03 -27.70
N GLU A 283 -19.87 -12.82 -28.17
CA GLU A 283 -18.48 -12.35 -28.17
C GLU A 283 -17.95 -11.99 -26.77
N PHE A 284 -18.85 -11.61 -25.85
CA PHE A 284 -18.52 -11.19 -24.48
C PHE A 284 -19.31 -11.97 -23.41
N GLU A 285 -19.71 -13.21 -23.73
CA GLU A 285 -20.59 -14.03 -22.90
C GLU A 285 -20.09 -14.13 -21.46
N THR A 286 -18.81 -14.40 -21.27
CA THR A 286 -18.23 -14.69 -19.96
C THR A 286 -18.14 -13.44 -19.10
N SER A 287 -17.71 -12.33 -19.68
CA SER A 287 -17.65 -11.03 -19.01
C SER A 287 -19.06 -10.54 -18.66
N LEU A 288 -20.05 -10.75 -19.54
CA LEU A 288 -21.46 -10.43 -19.26
C LEU A 288 -22.03 -11.31 -18.15
N ALA A 289 -21.71 -12.61 -18.12
CA ALA A 289 -22.09 -13.51 -17.04
C ALA A 289 -21.51 -13.03 -15.70
N TYR A 290 -20.24 -12.61 -15.69
CA TYR A 290 -19.60 -12.07 -14.49
C TYR A 290 -20.23 -10.75 -14.03
N LEU A 291 -20.59 -9.87 -14.97
CA LEU A 291 -21.32 -8.64 -14.67
C LEU A 291 -22.68 -8.92 -14.04
N LYS A 292 -23.44 -9.84 -14.63
CA LYS A 292 -24.80 -10.20 -14.22
C LYS A 292 -24.81 -10.81 -12.81
N ASP A 293 -24.02 -11.85 -12.59
CA ASP A 293 -23.96 -12.57 -11.31
C ASP A 293 -22.51 -12.88 -10.92
N LYS A 294 -21.91 -11.92 -10.21
CA LYS A 294 -20.53 -12.03 -9.73
C LYS A 294 -20.34 -13.16 -8.72
N GLN A 295 -21.39 -13.53 -7.98
CA GLN A 295 -21.29 -14.51 -6.91
C GLN A 295 -21.28 -15.91 -7.52
N SER A 296 -22.30 -16.24 -8.31
CA SER A 296 -22.40 -17.52 -9.01
C SER A 296 -21.17 -17.78 -9.90
N PHE A 297 -20.69 -16.75 -10.60
CA PHE A 297 -19.48 -16.84 -11.42
C PHE A 297 -18.24 -17.23 -10.61
N ARG A 298 -18.01 -16.57 -9.46
CA ARG A 298 -16.87 -16.87 -8.59
C ARG A 298 -17.00 -18.24 -7.92
N GLU A 299 -18.20 -18.64 -7.51
CA GLU A 299 -18.46 -19.96 -6.93
C GLU A 299 -18.20 -21.09 -7.95
N SER A 300 -18.62 -20.89 -9.19
CA SER A 300 -18.35 -21.84 -10.28
C SER A 300 -16.85 -22.01 -10.53
N LEU A 301 -16.12 -20.90 -10.59
CA LEU A 301 -14.66 -20.92 -10.74
C LEU A 301 -13.95 -21.52 -9.53
N MET A 302 -14.42 -21.23 -8.33
CA MET A 302 -13.91 -21.81 -7.09
C MET A 302 -14.04 -23.34 -7.11
N LEU A 303 -15.22 -23.85 -7.49
CA LEU A 303 -15.46 -25.28 -7.60
C LEU A 303 -14.56 -25.92 -8.67
N ALA A 304 -14.40 -25.30 -9.83
CA ALA A 304 -13.49 -25.78 -10.88
C ALA A 304 -12.02 -25.79 -10.42
N THR A 305 -11.62 -24.83 -9.59
CA THR A 305 -10.24 -24.64 -9.13
C THR A 305 -9.85 -25.61 -8.00
N PHE A 306 -10.71 -25.72 -6.99
CA PHE A 306 -10.37 -26.43 -5.76
C PHE A 306 -11.07 -27.79 -5.64
N GLY A 307 -12.16 -28.01 -6.38
CA GLY A 307 -13.01 -29.19 -6.25
C GLY A 307 -13.78 -29.22 -4.91
N GLN A 308 -14.56 -30.28 -4.71
CA GLN A 308 -15.36 -30.45 -3.49
C GLN A 308 -14.56 -30.97 -2.29
N SER A 309 -13.34 -31.50 -2.52
CA SER A 309 -12.52 -32.17 -1.50
C SER A 309 -11.37 -31.30 -0.95
N SER A 310 -11.39 -29.99 -1.22
CA SER A 310 -10.34 -29.08 -0.75
C SER A 310 -10.38 -28.90 0.78
N HIS A 311 -9.22 -29.02 1.42
CA HIS A 311 -9.04 -28.78 2.86
C HIS A 311 -9.05 -27.27 3.24
N ILE A 312 -9.14 -26.38 2.25
CA ILE A 312 -9.16 -24.93 2.47
C ILE A 312 -10.62 -24.49 2.72
N ALA A 313 -10.86 -23.64 3.71
CA ALA A 313 -12.20 -23.09 3.95
C ALA A 313 -12.75 -22.35 2.72
N GLN A 314 -14.04 -22.51 2.43
CA GLN A 314 -14.69 -21.96 1.23
C GLN A 314 -14.50 -20.44 1.08
N GLU A 315 -14.59 -19.69 2.18
CA GLU A 315 -14.36 -18.23 2.17
C GLU A 315 -12.96 -17.86 1.69
N VAL A 316 -11.95 -18.62 2.10
CA VAL A 316 -10.56 -18.42 1.69
C VAL A 316 -10.37 -18.78 0.22
N GLN A 317 -11.02 -19.85 -0.25
CA GLN A 317 -11.00 -20.20 -1.68
C GLN A 317 -11.61 -19.09 -2.54
N LEU A 318 -12.74 -18.53 -2.11
CA LEU A 318 -13.42 -17.44 -2.80
C LEU A 318 -12.56 -16.17 -2.86
N ASP A 319 -11.85 -15.85 -1.77
CA ASP A 319 -10.93 -14.72 -1.72
C ASP A 319 -9.74 -14.92 -2.69
N ILE A 320 -9.19 -16.14 -2.77
CA ILE A 320 -8.14 -16.49 -3.73
C ILE A 320 -8.63 -16.29 -5.18
N VAL A 321 -9.84 -16.76 -5.51
CA VAL A 321 -10.44 -16.57 -6.85
C VAL A 321 -10.65 -15.08 -7.15
N LYS A 322 -11.14 -14.31 -6.17
CA LYS A 322 -11.31 -12.86 -6.31
C LYS A 322 -9.98 -12.17 -6.61
N GLN A 323 -8.92 -12.46 -5.84
CA GLN A 323 -7.60 -11.90 -6.07
C GLN A 323 -7.04 -12.27 -7.45
N ALA A 324 -7.24 -13.52 -7.89
CA ALA A 324 -6.81 -14.00 -9.20
C ALA A 324 -7.52 -13.24 -10.33
N LEU A 325 -8.85 -13.12 -10.27
CA LEU A 325 -9.64 -12.36 -11.25
C LEU A 325 -9.17 -10.89 -11.33
N THR A 326 -9.01 -10.22 -10.19
CA THR A 326 -8.53 -8.83 -10.14
C THR A 326 -7.14 -8.70 -10.77
N ALA A 327 -6.20 -9.60 -10.44
CA ALA A 327 -4.85 -9.56 -11.01
C ALA A 327 -4.87 -9.73 -12.53
N LEU A 328 -5.69 -10.67 -13.04
CA LEU A 328 -5.84 -10.91 -14.47
C LEU A 328 -6.46 -9.71 -15.19
N SER A 329 -7.45 -9.04 -14.59
CA SER A 329 -8.04 -7.82 -15.15
C SER A 329 -7.03 -6.66 -15.29
N PHE A 330 -5.90 -6.69 -14.57
CA PHE A 330 -4.80 -5.73 -14.75
C PHE A 330 -3.65 -6.24 -15.66
N GLY A 331 -3.87 -7.36 -16.36
CA GLY A 331 -2.91 -7.91 -17.32
C GLY A 331 -1.86 -8.82 -16.69
N ALA A 332 -2.13 -9.40 -15.51
CA ALA A 332 -1.28 -10.46 -14.98
C ALA A 332 -1.24 -11.64 -15.98
N ARG A 333 -0.04 -12.13 -16.27
CA ARG A 333 0.15 -13.22 -17.24
C ARG A 333 -0.16 -14.58 -16.61
N LEU A 334 -0.79 -15.47 -17.38
CA LEU A 334 -1.01 -16.89 -17.07
C LEU A 334 0.27 -17.72 -17.19
N TYR A 335 1.32 -17.37 -16.45
CA TYR A 335 2.52 -18.19 -16.41
C TYR A 335 2.44 -19.24 -15.31
N ARG A 336 2.77 -20.48 -15.69
CA ARG A 336 2.83 -21.63 -14.77
C ARG A 336 4.07 -21.60 -13.87
N HIS A 337 5.13 -20.92 -14.31
CA HIS A 337 6.46 -20.91 -13.69
C HIS A 337 7.01 -19.49 -13.52
N GLY A 338 7.90 -19.30 -12.54
CA GLY A 338 8.73 -18.10 -12.44
C GLY A 338 9.72 -17.99 -13.59
N TRP A 339 10.18 -16.79 -13.88
CA TRP A 339 11.29 -16.54 -14.81
C TRP A 339 12.38 -15.73 -14.12
N ILE A 340 13.58 -15.71 -14.69
CA ILE A 340 14.67 -14.86 -14.22
C ILE A 340 14.70 -13.62 -15.11
N ASP A 341 14.65 -12.43 -14.51
CA ASP A 341 14.75 -11.18 -15.27
C ASP A 341 16.20 -10.88 -15.71
N PHE A 342 16.39 -9.84 -16.51
CA PHE A 342 17.70 -9.40 -17.02
C PHE A 342 18.69 -9.00 -15.91
N SER A 343 18.21 -8.82 -14.67
CA SER A 343 19.02 -8.51 -13.49
C SER A 343 19.43 -9.77 -12.70
N GLY A 344 19.08 -10.97 -13.19
CA GLY A 344 19.36 -12.23 -12.51
C GLY A 344 18.38 -12.56 -11.37
N LYS A 345 17.26 -11.83 -11.26
CA LYS A 345 16.31 -11.98 -10.16
C LYS A 345 15.17 -12.90 -10.54
N ALA A 346 14.88 -13.88 -9.68
CA ALA A 346 13.69 -14.71 -9.78
C ALA A 346 12.42 -13.86 -9.63
N CYS A 347 11.65 -13.79 -10.72
CA CYS A 347 10.35 -13.15 -10.79
C CYS A 347 9.26 -14.22 -10.83
N ASN A 348 8.37 -14.20 -9.83
CA ASN A 348 7.20 -15.06 -9.81
C ASN A 348 5.98 -14.30 -10.37
N PRO A 349 5.22 -14.92 -11.30
CA PRO A 349 3.94 -14.39 -11.75
C PRO A 349 3.00 -14.12 -10.56
N ALA A 350 2.17 -13.09 -10.65
CA ALA A 350 1.21 -12.75 -9.58
C ALA A 350 0.33 -13.96 -9.19
N LEU A 351 -0.09 -14.74 -10.19
CA LEU A 351 -0.93 -15.93 -10.00
C LEU A 351 -0.24 -17.04 -9.18
N VAL A 352 1.09 -17.15 -9.23
CA VAL A 352 1.85 -18.11 -8.41
C VAL A 352 1.80 -17.74 -6.92
N ASN A 353 1.80 -16.44 -6.62
CA ASN A 353 1.71 -15.95 -5.24
C ASN A 353 0.28 -16.05 -4.69
N ILE A 354 -0.73 -15.89 -5.57
CA ILE A 354 -2.16 -15.96 -5.23
C ILE A 354 -2.61 -17.43 -5.06
N ILE A 355 -2.41 -18.25 -6.09
CA ILE A 355 -2.74 -19.68 -6.08
C ILE A 355 -1.45 -20.48 -5.89
N LYS A 356 -1.08 -20.67 -4.62
CA LYS A 356 0.17 -21.35 -4.23
C LYS A 356 0.20 -22.81 -4.64
N ASN A 357 -0.93 -23.52 -4.48
CA ASN A 357 -1.05 -24.93 -4.86
C ASN A 357 -0.95 -25.07 -6.41
N PRO A 358 0.06 -25.79 -6.94
CA PRO A 358 0.26 -25.92 -8.39
C PRO A 358 -0.90 -26.60 -9.12
N ASP A 359 -1.52 -27.63 -8.52
CA ASP A 359 -2.62 -28.36 -9.15
C ASP A 359 -3.88 -27.51 -9.23
N ALA A 360 -4.21 -26.78 -8.16
CA ALA A 360 -5.30 -25.82 -8.16
C ALA A 360 -5.05 -24.71 -9.18
N ARG A 361 -3.81 -24.22 -9.28
CA ARG A 361 -3.42 -23.21 -10.27
C ARG A 361 -3.58 -23.75 -11.70
N ASN A 362 -3.16 -24.98 -11.97
CA ASN A 362 -3.34 -25.61 -13.29
C ASN A 362 -4.83 -25.75 -13.61
N ARG A 363 -5.66 -26.24 -12.69
CA ARG A 363 -7.12 -26.31 -12.89
C ARG A 363 -7.76 -24.95 -13.16
N PHE A 364 -7.33 -23.90 -12.45
CA PHE A 364 -7.80 -22.54 -12.69
C PHE A 364 -7.41 -22.02 -14.08
N ILE A 365 -6.15 -22.24 -14.49
CA ILE A 365 -5.65 -21.84 -15.82
C ILE A 365 -6.35 -22.63 -16.94
N ASP A 366 -6.59 -23.92 -16.72
CA ASP A 366 -7.13 -24.84 -17.72
C ASP A 366 -8.67 -24.80 -17.76
N CYS A 367 -9.34 -24.08 -16.86
CA CYS A 367 -10.79 -23.87 -16.90
C CYS A 367 -11.21 -23.10 -18.17
N ASP A 368 -12.15 -23.67 -18.94
CA ASP A 368 -12.62 -23.07 -20.20
C ASP A 368 -13.18 -21.66 -20.00
N VAL A 369 -14.03 -21.49 -18.98
CA VAL A 369 -14.61 -20.19 -18.58
C VAL A 369 -13.51 -19.16 -18.31
N MET A 370 -12.41 -19.55 -17.65
CA MET A 370 -11.30 -18.60 -17.41
C MET A 370 -10.54 -18.25 -18.69
N ARG A 371 -10.34 -19.21 -19.59
CA ARG A 371 -9.67 -18.97 -20.88
C ARG A 371 -10.49 -18.03 -21.76
N GLU A 372 -11.80 -18.23 -21.81
CA GLU A 372 -12.74 -17.37 -22.52
C GLU A 372 -12.77 -15.97 -21.91
N PHE A 373 -12.91 -15.86 -20.59
CA PHE A 373 -12.85 -14.58 -19.89
C PHE A 373 -11.57 -13.80 -20.24
N ILE A 374 -10.40 -14.44 -20.19
CA ILE A 374 -9.13 -13.77 -20.47
C ILE A 374 -9.05 -13.34 -21.93
N ALA A 375 -9.51 -14.18 -22.88
CA ALA A 375 -9.56 -13.82 -24.28
C ALA A 375 -10.45 -12.59 -24.51
N GLU A 376 -11.62 -12.51 -23.87
CA GLU A 376 -12.49 -11.34 -23.92
C GLU A 376 -11.82 -10.09 -23.35
N GLN A 377 -11.16 -10.20 -22.19
CA GLN A 377 -10.44 -9.08 -21.57
C GLN A 377 -9.25 -8.61 -22.41
N ASP A 378 -8.51 -9.53 -23.04
CA ASP A 378 -7.40 -9.19 -23.94
C ASP A 378 -7.87 -8.46 -25.19
N LYS A 379 -9.00 -8.88 -25.78
CA LYS A 379 -9.67 -8.16 -26.89
C LYS A 379 -9.97 -6.71 -26.49
N LEU A 380 -10.61 -6.52 -25.33
CA LEU A 380 -10.93 -5.18 -24.81
C LEU A 380 -9.67 -4.36 -24.57
N ASP A 381 -8.62 -4.96 -24.00
CA ASP A 381 -7.39 -4.21 -23.73
C ASP A 381 -6.66 -3.78 -25.00
N VAL A 382 -6.70 -4.59 -26.07
CA VAL A 382 -6.16 -4.19 -27.38
C VAL A 382 -6.97 -3.04 -27.95
N PHE A 383 -8.30 -3.14 -27.91
CA PHE A 383 -9.18 -2.08 -28.39
C PHE A 383 -8.97 -0.77 -27.62
N ILE A 384 -9.00 -0.78 -26.29
CA ILE A 384 -8.83 0.41 -25.44
C ILE A 384 -7.45 1.03 -25.68
N TYR A 385 -6.41 0.21 -25.80
CA TYR A 385 -5.07 0.69 -26.15
C TYR A 385 -5.08 1.46 -27.48
N ASN A 386 -5.64 0.88 -28.54
CA ASN A 386 -5.70 1.53 -29.85
C ASN A 386 -6.57 2.79 -29.85
N TYR A 387 -7.69 2.75 -29.11
CA TYR A 387 -8.63 3.86 -28.98
C TYR A 387 -7.96 5.11 -28.36
N HIS A 388 -7.08 4.92 -27.36
CA HIS A 388 -6.42 6.04 -26.65
C HIS A 388 -5.00 6.35 -27.14
N CYS A 389 -4.33 5.42 -27.83
CA CYS A 389 -2.93 5.57 -28.28
C CYS A 389 -2.75 5.60 -29.80
N GLY A 390 -3.66 6.27 -30.52
CA GLY A 390 -3.49 6.57 -31.94
C GLY A 390 -2.33 7.55 -32.23
N PRO A 391 -1.90 7.68 -33.51
CA PRO A 391 -0.85 8.62 -33.90
C PRO A 391 -1.15 10.05 -33.41
N GLY A 392 -0.21 10.63 -32.64
CA GLY A 392 -0.35 11.99 -32.08
C GLY A 392 -1.06 12.07 -30.73
N SER A 393 -1.35 10.93 -30.08
CA SER A 393 -1.90 10.93 -28.72
C SER A 393 -0.87 11.45 -27.69
N PRO A 394 -1.22 12.47 -26.87
CA PRO A 394 -0.32 13.01 -25.85
C PRO A 394 0.04 11.97 -24.78
N LEU A 395 -0.79 10.94 -24.59
CA LEU A 395 -0.50 9.83 -23.69
C LEU A 395 0.75 9.05 -24.12
N MET A 396 1.07 9.03 -25.42
CA MET A 396 2.28 8.36 -25.92
C MET A 396 3.57 9.03 -25.46
N GLU A 397 3.53 10.32 -25.13
CA GLU A 397 4.67 11.11 -24.69
C GLU A 397 4.86 11.11 -23.17
N ASP A 398 3.91 10.53 -22.42
CA ASP A 398 3.96 10.50 -20.96
C ASP A 398 5.03 9.51 -20.45
N PRO A 399 6.11 9.99 -19.80
CA PRO A 399 7.18 9.14 -19.32
C PRO A 399 6.72 8.17 -18.21
N GLU A 400 5.68 8.51 -17.44
CA GLU A 400 5.14 7.61 -16.41
C GLU A 400 4.49 6.37 -17.03
N LEU A 401 3.93 6.49 -18.24
CA LEU A 401 3.28 5.40 -18.95
C LEU A 401 4.26 4.56 -19.79
N GLN A 402 5.49 5.03 -19.97
CA GLN A 402 6.53 4.32 -20.71
C GLN A 402 7.28 3.30 -19.84
N THR A 403 7.86 2.32 -20.50
CA THR A 403 8.86 1.40 -19.96
C THR A 403 10.24 2.07 -19.97
N LEU A 404 11.23 1.48 -19.30
CA LEU A 404 12.61 1.98 -19.30
C LEU A 404 13.22 2.15 -20.71
N SER A 405 12.70 1.43 -21.71
CA SER A 405 13.12 1.56 -23.10
C SER A 405 12.35 2.64 -23.87
N GLY A 406 11.57 3.49 -23.21
CA GLY A 406 10.71 4.52 -23.81
C GLY A 406 9.47 3.99 -24.53
N ARG A 407 9.21 2.67 -24.49
CA ARG A 407 8.02 2.07 -25.15
C ARG A 407 6.81 2.18 -24.23
N MET A 408 5.65 2.48 -24.80
CA MET A 408 4.39 2.52 -24.05
C MET A 408 4.09 1.18 -23.37
N SER A 409 3.78 1.22 -22.08
CA SER A 409 3.38 0.03 -21.32
C SER A 409 1.85 -0.09 -21.32
N LYS A 410 1.32 -1.11 -22.00
CA LYS A 410 -0.11 -1.42 -22.02
C LYS A 410 -0.71 -1.52 -20.62
N SER A 411 -0.03 -2.20 -19.68
CA SER A 411 -0.52 -2.36 -18.30
C SER A 411 -0.53 -1.04 -17.51
N LYS A 412 0.47 -0.17 -17.70
CA LYS A 412 0.49 1.16 -17.07
C LYS A 412 -0.60 2.04 -17.64
N LEU A 413 -0.80 2.04 -18.97
CA LEU A 413 -1.87 2.76 -19.63
C LEU A 413 -3.25 2.31 -19.11
N MET A 414 -3.53 1.00 -19.06
CA MET A 414 -4.80 0.50 -18.54
C MET A 414 -5.01 0.96 -17.08
N SER A 415 -3.96 0.88 -16.26
CA SER A 415 -4.02 1.33 -14.87
C SER A 415 -4.27 2.83 -14.76
N TYR A 416 -3.65 3.64 -15.61
CA TYR A 416 -3.85 5.09 -15.68
C TYR A 416 -5.28 5.46 -16.07
N LEU A 417 -5.77 4.91 -17.17
CA LEU A 417 -7.12 5.19 -17.68
C LEU A 417 -8.19 4.74 -16.69
N TYR A 418 -8.05 3.54 -16.13
CA TYR A 418 -8.97 3.03 -15.12
C TYR A 418 -9.01 3.92 -13.87
N GLN A 419 -7.85 4.32 -13.33
CA GLN A 419 -7.80 5.13 -12.11
C GLN A 419 -8.37 6.54 -12.31
N HIS A 420 -8.21 7.13 -13.50
CA HIS A 420 -8.86 8.39 -13.84
C HIS A 420 -10.39 8.23 -13.94
N ALA A 421 -10.87 7.20 -14.62
CA ALA A 421 -12.29 6.92 -14.73
C ALA A 421 -12.93 6.61 -13.35
N GLU A 422 -12.21 5.87 -12.49
CA GLU A 422 -12.62 5.62 -11.10
C GLU A 422 -12.70 6.93 -10.31
N THR A 423 -11.71 7.82 -10.44
CA THR A 423 -11.71 9.11 -9.76
C THR A 423 -12.89 9.95 -10.19
N GLU A 424 -13.15 10.03 -11.50
CA GLU A 424 -14.28 10.78 -12.05
C GLU A 424 -15.64 10.21 -11.60
N ALA A 425 -15.79 8.88 -11.57
CA ALA A 425 -16.98 8.23 -11.03
C ALA A 425 -17.20 8.55 -9.54
N MET A 426 -16.14 8.47 -8.73
CA MET A 426 -16.20 8.79 -7.31
C MET A 426 -16.46 10.27 -7.05
N ASP A 427 -15.94 11.17 -7.89
CA ASP A 427 -16.23 12.59 -7.83
C ASP A 427 -17.71 12.88 -8.10
N ALA A 428 -18.29 12.22 -9.11
CA ALA A 428 -19.73 12.28 -9.39
C ALA A 428 -20.56 11.79 -8.20
N MET A 429 -20.18 10.66 -7.60
CA MET A 429 -20.85 10.15 -6.41
C MET A 429 -20.76 11.14 -5.23
N ARG A 430 -19.60 11.75 -4.97
CA ARG A 430 -19.44 12.75 -3.89
C ARG A 430 -20.28 13.99 -4.15
N ALA A 431 -20.37 14.45 -5.40
CA ALA A 431 -21.21 15.58 -5.77
C ALA A 431 -22.71 15.28 -5.50
N GLU A 432 -23.20 14.13 -5.94
CA GLU A 432 -24.59 13.73 -5.73
C GLU A 432 -24.92 13.48 -4.24
N LEU A 433 -24.02 12.85 -3.49
CA LEU A 433 -24.18 12.72 -2.04
C LEU A 433 -24.29 14.07 -1.35
N LYS A 434 -23.48 15.06 -1.77
CA LYS A 434 -23.57 16.43 -1.26
C LYS A 434 -24.91 17.08 -1.61
N HIS A 435 -25.44 16.87 -2.81
CA HIS A 435 -26.79 17.34 -3.19
C HIS A 435 -27.90 16.72 -2.35
N LEU A 436 -27.74 15.44 -1.98
CA LEU A 436 -28.66 14.73 -1.09
C LEU A 436 -28.47 15.07 0.40
N GLY A 437 -27.55 15.99 0.74
CA GLY A 437 -27.23 16.36 2.12
C GLY A 437 -26.59 15.20 2.92
N ARG A 438 -25.95 14.25 2.24
CA ARG A 438 -25.26 13.11 2.86
C ARG A 438 -23.79 13.44 3.08
N GLU A 439 -23.36 13.40 4.33
CA GLU A 439 -21.96 13.57 4.71
C GLU A 439 -21.12 12.35 4.30
N VAL A 440 -20.00 12.60 3.62
CA VAL A 440 -18.98 11.60 3.30
C VAL A 440 -18.02 11.49 4.49
N LEU A 441 -17.97 10.31 5.10
CA LEU A 441 -17.08 10.03 6.24
C LEU A 441 -15.66 9.73 5.77
N ALA A 442 -15.53 8.95 4.69
CA ALA A 442 -14.23 8.56 4.17
C ALA A 442 -14.32 8.18 2.69
N SER A 443 -13.18 8.30 2.00
CA SER A 443 -12.99 7.79 0.64
C SER A 443 -11.76 6.91 0.59
N VAL A 444 -11.94 5.66 0.15
CA VAL A 444 -10.89 4.67 0.00
C VAL A 444 -10.96 4.08 -1.40
N HIS A 445 -10.17 4.63 -2.31
CA HIS A 445 -10.15 4.24 -3.73
C HIS A 445 -11.56 4.31 -4.33
N ASP A 446 -12.13 3.18 -4.73
CA ASP A 446 -13.46 2.98 -5.29
C ASP A 446 -14.59 2.88 -4.24
N ALA A 447 -14.27 3.07 -2.95
CA ALA A 447 -15.23 2.99 -1.87
C ALA A 447 -15.48 4.35 -1.17
N ILE A 448 -16.76 4.71 -0.98
CA ILE A 448 -17.21 5.87 -0.21
C ILE A 448 -18.04 5.43 0.99
N PHE A 449 -17.74 5.98 2.16
CA PHE A 449 -18.42 5.65 3.41
C PHE A 449 -19.34 6.78 3.86
N ILE A 450 -20.59 6.45 4.19
CA ILE A 450 -21.60 7.40 4.69
C ILE A 450 -22.32 6.84 5.91
N ARG A 451 -22.91 7.72 6.73
CA ARG A 451 -23.58 7.33 7.99
C ARG A 451 -24.85 6.50 7.77
N HIS A 452 -25.68 6.94 6.84
CA HIS A 452 -27.02 6.38 6.64
C HIS A 452 -27.10 5.67 5.30
N LYS A 453 -27.82 4.55 5.27
CA LYS A 453 -28.06 3.79 4.05
C LYS A 453 -28.81 4.67 3.04
N LEU A 454 -28.35 4.65 1.80
CA LEU A 454 -29.12 5.17 0.67
C LEU A 454 -30.32 4.27 0.44
N ASN A 455 -31.46 4.87 0.13
CA ASN A 455 -32.56 4.10 -0.44
C ASN A 455 -32.18 3.63 -1.86
N ALA A 456 -32.97 2.71 -2.42
CA ALA A 456 -32.69 2.13 -3.73
C ALA A 456 -32.67 3.19 -4.85
N TYR A 457 -33.58 4.17 -4.79
CA TYR A 457 -33.71 5.23 -5.79
C TYR A 457 -32.50 6.16 -5.82
N ASP A 458 -32.05 6.64 -4.65
CA ASP A 458 -30.88 7.51 -4.53
C ASP A 458 -29.61 6.79 -5.01
N LYS A 459 -29.47 5.51 -4.66
CA LYS A 459 -28.36 4.67 -5.13
C LYS A 459 -28.37 4.53 -6.65
N GLU A 460 -29.53 4.22 -7.24
CA GLU A 460 -29.68 4.08 -8.70
C GLU A 460 -29.40 5.40 -9.42
N ASN A 461 -29.90 6.53 -8.90
CA ASN A 461 -29.60 7.84 -9.46
C ASN A 461 -28.11 8.16 -9.43
N ILE A 462 -27.42 7.87 -8.33
CA ILE A 462 -25.97 8.03 -8.23
C ILE A 462 -25.26 7.16 -9.29
N GLU A 463 -25.67 5.90 -9.44
CA GLU A 463 -25.11 5.03 -10.49
C GLU A 463 -25.33 5.61 -11.89
N VAL A 464 -26.53 6.10 -12.21
CA VAL A 464 -26.82 6.75 -13.50
C VAL A 464 -25.94 7.99 -13.70
N LYS A 465 -25.73 8.80 -12.65
CA LYS A 465 -24.88 9.99 -12.72
C LYS A 465 -23.42 9.64 -12.94
N MET A 466 -22.91 8.61 -12.26
CA MET A 466 -21.59 8.05 -12.53
C MET A 466 -21.50 7.63 -14.01
N GLN A 467 -22.43 6.80 -14.48
CA GLN A 467 -22.47 6.31 -15.87
C GLN A 467 -22.51 7.44 -16.91
N GLN A 468 -23.33 8.46 -16.68
CA GLN A 468 -23.42 9.63 -17.57
C GLN A 468 -22.12 10.45 -17.56
N LYS A 469 -21.53 10.64 -16.39
CA LYS A 469 -20.34 11.48 -16.22
C LYS A 469 -19.14 10.86 -16.93
N THR A 470 -18.94 9.57 -16.73
CA THR A 470 -17.74 8.89 -17.23
C THR A 470 -17.97 8.02 -18.47
N GLY A 471 -19.20 7.97 -18.98
CA GLY A 471 -19.54 7.35 -20.27
C GLY A 471 -19.58 5.82 -20.29
N ILE A 472 -19.46 5.17 -19.13
CA ILE A 472 -19.53 3.71 -19.04
C ILE A 472 -20.76 3.24 -18.27
N SER A 473 -21.65 2.56 -18.99
CA SER A 473 -22.98 2.16 -18.52
C SER A 473 -22.99 1.01 -17.52
N THR A 474 -21.84 0.36 -17.31
CA THR A 474 -21.71 -0.86 -16.49
C THR A 474 -21.37 -0.58 -15.03
N TRP A 475 -21.07 0.67 -14.64
CA TRP A 475 -20.81 0.98 -13.23
C TRP A 475 -22.02 0.70 -12.37
N LYS A 476 -21.78 -0.04 -11.30
CA LYS A 476 -22.74 -0.37 -10.26
C LYS A 476 -22.05 -0.29 -8.90
N LEU A 477 -22.82 -0.02 -7.86
CA LEU A 477 -22.33 0.05 -6.49
C LEU A 477 -22.76 -1.19 -5.71
N ASP A 478 -21.81 -1.80 -5.01
CA ASP A 478 -22.07 -2.76 -3.93
C ASP A 478 -22.19 -2.00 -2.61
N VAL A 479 -22.95 -2.55 -1.66
CA VAL A 479 -23.17 -1.93 -0.35
C VAL A 479 -22.77 -2.90 0.75
N ASP A 480 -21.83 -2.47 1.58
CA ASP A 480 -21.44 -3.17 2.81
C ASP A 480 -21.94 -2.36 4.02
N GLU A 481 -22.57 -3.03 4.97
CA GLU A 481 -22.94 -2.44 6.27
C GLU A 481 -21.86 -2.71 7.30
N PHE A 482 -21.48 -1.66 8.03
CA PHE A 482 -20.46 -1.70 9.06
C PHE A 482 -21.07 -1.30 10.39
N LYS A 483 -20.74 -2.07 11.43
CA LYS A 483 -21.22 -1.84 12.80
C LYS A 483 -20.08 -1.39 13.70
N ALA A 484 -20.40 -0.40 14.52
CA ALA A 484 -19.55 0.08 15.59
C ALA A 484 -19.25 -1.05 16.58
N TYR A 485 -18.06 -0.99 17.18
CA TYR A 485 -17.74 -1.84 18.31
C TYR A 485 -18.48 -1.33 19.54
N THR A 486 -19.33 -2.17 20.11
CA THR A 486 -20.04 -1.90 21.35
C THR A 486 -19.30 -2.53 22.52
N SER A 487 -19.58 -2.03 23.72
CA SER A 487 -19.00 -2.55 24.95
C SER A 487 -19.23 -4.05 25.08
N ILE A 488 -18.18 -4.78 25.44
CA ILE A 488 -18.29 -6.16 25.89
C ILE A 488 -19.21 -6.14 27.13
N SER A 489 -20.37 -6.82 27.08
CA SER A 489 -21.23 -6.88 28.26
C SER A 489 -20.45 -7.50 29.42
N ALA A 490 -20.70 -7.04 30.64
CA ALA A 490 -20.09 -7.60 31.85
C ALA A 490 -20.31 -9.12 31.96
N GLU A 491 -21.42 -9.62 31.42
CA GLU A 491 -21.73 -11.05 31.30
C GLU A 491 -20.72 -11.78 30.42
N VAL A 492 -20.36 -11.24 29.26
CA VAL A 492 -19.38 -11.92 28.39
C VAL A 492 -17.98 -11.90 29.00
N LEU A 493 -17.62 -10.85 29.76
CA LEU A 493 -16.37 -10.85 30.54
C LEU A 493 -16.40 -11.86 31.69
N ALA A 494 -17.57 -12.12 32.27
CA ALA A 494 -17.76 -13.14 33.30
C ALA A 494 -17.70 -14.56 32.71
N ASP A 495 -18.37 -14.80 31.57
CA ASP A 495 -18.36 -16.08 30.85
C ASP A 495 -16.97 -16.45 30.35
N GLU A 496 -16.20 -15.49 29.83
CA GLU A 496 -14.82 -15.72 29.41
C GLU A 496 -13.91 -16.04 30.62
N ARG A 497 -14.16 -15.43 31.78
CA ARG A 497 -13.43 -15.73 33.02
C ARG A 497 -13.78 -17.11 33.55
N ALA A 498 -15.07 -17.48 33.52
CA ALA A 498 -15.54 -18.81 33.87
C ALA A 498 -14.96 -19.88 32.92
N HIS A 499 -14.89 -19.61 31.62
CA HIS A 499 -14.31 -20.51 30.63
C HIS A 499 -12.79 -20.71 30.83
N LYS A 500 -12.04 -19.64 31.13
CA LYS A 500 -10.61 -19.73 31.45
C LYS A 500 -10.35 -20.52 32.74
N LEU A 501 -11.16 -20.30 33.77
CA LEU A 501 -11.09 -21.08 35.01
C LEU A 501 -11.40 -22.56 34.75
N PHE A 502 -12.39 -22.85 33.90
CA PHE A 502 -12.72 -24.22 33.49
C PHE A 502 -11.55 -24.89 32.76
N ILE A 503 -10.91 -24.22 31.80
CA ILE A 503 -9.74 -24.78 31.10
C ILE A 503 -8.59 -25.05 32.07
N ALA A 504 -8.28 -24.11 32.97
CA ALA A 504 -7.22 -24.31 33.97
C ALA A 504 -7.51 -25.47 34.93
N GLU A 505 -8.78 -25.66 35.31
CA GLU A 505 -9.23 -26.82 36.10
C GLU A 505 -9.03 -28.13 35.33
N GLN A 506 -9.42 -28.17 34.04
CA GLN A 506 -9.25 -29.35 33.19
C GLN A 506 -7.77 -29.69 32.95
N GLU A 507 -6.91 -28.68 32.74
CA GLU A 507 -5.46 -28.87 32.62
C GLU A 507 -4.85 -29.41 33.91
N ARG A 508 -5.31 -28.93 35.08
CA ARG A 508 -4.88 -29.46 36.38
C ARG A 508 -5.29 -30.92 36.57
N LEU A 509 -6.52 -31.27 36.19
CA LEU A 509 -7.00 -32.65 36.23
C LEU A 509 -6.23 -33.56 35.27
N ALA A 510 -5.92 -33.07 34.07
CA ALA A 510 -5.11 -33.79 33.09
C ALA A 510 -3.67 -34.00 33.56
N ALA A 511 -3.05 -33.02 34.23
CA ALA A 511 -1.70 -33.16 34.80
C ALA A 511 -1.63 -34.20 35.94
N GLY A 512 -2.75 -34.46 36.62
CA GLY A 512 -2.87 -35.51 37.64
C GLY A 512 -3.24 -36.90 37.08
N TYR A 513 -3.52 -37.01 35.78
CA TYR A 513 -3.95 -38.26 35.17
C TYR A 513 -2.76 -39.22 35.00
N LYS A 514 -2.75 -40.30 35.78
CA LYS A 514 -1.88 -41.45 35.53
C LYS A 514 -2.63 -42.42 34.63
N PRO A 515 -2.14 -42.72 33.41
CA PRO A 515 -2.77 -43.72 32.58
C PRO A 515 -2.77 -45.07 33.30
N GLN A 516 -3.93 -45.70 33.40
CA GLN A 516 -3.99 -47.11 33.78
C GLN A 516 -3.46 -47.89 32.58
N ASN A 517 -2.24 -48.44 32.73
CA ASN A 517 -1.68 -49.37 31.76
C ASN A 517 -2.64 -50.57 31.66
N PHE A 518 -3.21 -50.77 30.48
CA PHE A 518 -3.79 -52.03 30.05
C PHE A 518 -2.90 -52.64 28.98
#